data_AF-A0A7S4KTA7-F1
#
_entry.id   AF-A0A7S4KTA7-F1
#
_cell.length_a   1.000
_cell.length_b   1.000
_cell.length_c   1.000
_cell.angle_alpha   90.00
_cell.angle_beta   90.00
_cell.angle_gamma   90.00
#
_symmetry.space_group_name_H-M   'P 1'
#
loop_
_entity.id
_entity.type
_entity.pdbx_description
1 polymer ?
#
loop_
_entity_poly.entity_id
_entity_poly.type
_entity_poly.pdbx_seq_one_letter_code
_entity_poly.pdbx_strand_id
1 'polypeptide(L)'
;MNFTTNFRQKKQEILPRYRVKRKVLDGKLEVQTLDFPNTHPSYERYMVHKVMNDLKESVGRVSESNFEELASISIPSVEYELPNGIIEVGSERFSVPECLFHPKGLHDQSQIGGEEPLMGLHELVQKSASFCDVEARRDLLSNVVVCGGTSMMTGFIERLQKEIFALTSLNRLRVIAPNSNVEKHFSAWLGGSILGSLGSFQQLWISKEEYGEFGKGLVERKAP
;
A
#
# COMPACT_ATOMS: atom_id res chain seq x y z
N MET A 1 11.94 -2.45 -8.89
CA MET A 1 12.33 -1.05 -9.22
C MET A 1 11.66 -0.15 -8.19
N ASN A 2 12.42 0.47 -7.27
CA ASN A 2 11.84 1.26 -6.18
C ASN A 2 11.69 2.72 -6.62
N PHE A 3 10.64 3.42 -6.18
CA PHE A 3 10.46 4.87 -6.33
C PHE A 3 11.77 5.66 -6.10
N THR A 4 12.60 5.17 -5.19
CA THR A 4 13.91 5.71 -4.81
C THR A 4 14.98 5.67 -5.90
N THR A 5 14.89 4.79 -6.91
CA THR A 5 15.92 4.67 -7.95
C THR A 5 15.92 5.89 -8.88
N ASN A 6 14.74 6.41 -9.23
CA ASN A 6 14.63 7.64 -10.02
C ASN A 6 15.06 8.89 -9.23
N PHE A 7 14.81 8.94 -7.91
CA PHE A 7 15.38 9.98 -7.04
C PHE A 7 16.91 9.91 -6.93
N ARG A 8 17.47 8.70 -6.86
CA ARG A 8 18.92 8.49 -6.90
C ARG A 8 19.53 8.93 -8.24
N GLN A 9 18.84 8.67 -9.36
CA GLN A 9 19.27 9.14 -10.68
C GLN A 9 19.23 10.67 -10.80
N LYS A 10 18.21 11.33 -10.22
CA LYS A 10 18.12 12.80 -10.12
C LYS A 10 19.09 13.42 -9.09
N LYS A 11 19.94 12.63 -8.42
CA LYS A 11 20.87 13.05 -7.34
C LYS A 11 20.20 13.84 -6.21
N GLN A 12 18.91 13.61 -5.96
CA GLN A 12 18.17 14.37 -4.95
C GLN A 12 18.11 13.59 -3.64
N GLU A 13 18.71 14.17 -2.60
CA GLU A 13 18.72 13.59 -1.26
C GLU A 13 17.41 13.88 -0.53
N ILE A 14 16.76 12.82 -0.02
CA ILE A 14 15.56 12.94 0.81
C ILE A 14 16.02 13.12 2.26
N LEU A 15 15.97 14.35 2.75
CA LEU A 15 16.32 14.68 4.12
C LEU A 15 15.09 14.59 5.05
N PRO A 16 15.23 14.04 6.26
CA PRO A 16 14.16 14.03 7.24
C PRO A 16 13.90 15.46 7.76
N ARG A 17 12.66 15.74 8.14
CA ARG A 17 12.21 17.09 8.57
C ARG A 17 13.07 17.70 9.69
N TYR A 18 13.57 16.89 10.63
CA TYR A 18 14.38 17.40 11.74
C TYR A 18 15.78 17.88 11.32
N ARG A 19 16.30 17.41 10.17
CA ARG A 19 17.60 17.84 9.62
C ARG A 19 17.50 19.11 8.80
N VAL A 20 16.33 19.75 8.72
CA VAL A 20 16.13 20.92 7.88
C VAL A 20 15.55 22.07 8.69
N LYS A 21 16.23 23.21 8.65
CA LYS A 21 15.73 24.48 9.17
C LYS A 21 15.43 25.41 8.00
N ARG A 22 14.18 25.82 7.89
CA ARG A 22 13.74 26.81 6.90
C ARG A 22 13.79 28.21 7.51
N LYS A 23 14.36 29.15 6.77
CA LYS A 23 14.32 30.59 7.10
C LYS A 23 13.86 31.33 5.84
N VAL A 24 12.97 32.30 6.00
CA VAL A 24 12.62 33.22 4.92
C VAL A 24 13.44 34.47 5.14
N LEU A 25 14.40 34.73 4.25
CA LEU A 25 15.21 35.96 4.22
C LEU A 25 14.90 36.68 2.91
N ASP A 26 14.48 37.94 2.99
CA ASP A 26 14.18 38.80 1.83
C ASP A 26 13.23 38.17 0.80
N GLY A 27 12.22 37.43 1.28
CA GLY A 27 11.23 36.75 0.43
C GLY A 27 11.75 35.49 -0.28
N LYS A 28 13.00 35.09 -0.05
CA LYS A 28 13.58 33.83 -0.54
C LYS A 28 13.64 32.80 0.60
N LEU A 29 13.27 31.56 0.28
CA LEU A 29 13.32 30.44 1.21
C LEU A 29 14.76 29.90 1.26
N GLU A 30 15.47 30.17 2.35
CA GLU A 30 16.76 29.56 2.64
C GLU A 30 16.58 28.27 3.45
N VAL A 31 17.20 27.20 2.97
CA VAL A 31 17.18 25.88 3.58
C VAL A 31 18.55 25.61 4.19
N GLN A 32 18.61 25.50 5.51
CA GLN A 32 19.82 25.13 6.24
C GLN A 32 19.71 23.66 6.69
N THR A 33 20.66 22.83 6.24
CA THR A 33 20.81 21.47 6.76
C THR A 33 21.44 21.50 8.16
N LEU A 34 20.88 20.71 9.07
CA LEU A 34 21.34 20.56 10.44
C LEU A 34 21.92 19.16 10.64
N ASP A 35 23.02 19.11 11.39
CA ASP A 35 23.68 17.86 11.75
C ASP A 35 23.40 17.47 13.20
N PHE A 36 23.06 16.19 13.39
CA PHE A 36 22.75 15.60 14.68
C PHE A 36 23.55 14.30 14.83
N PRO A 37 24.85 14.37 15.19
CA PRO A 37 25.77 13.23 15.13
C PRO A 37 25.39 12.08 16.07
N ASN A 38 24.61 12.34 17.11
CA ASN A 38 24.15 11.34 18.08
C ASN A 38 22.83 10.66 17.68
N THR A 39 22.34 10.88 16.45
CA THR A 39 21.08 10.27 16.00
C THR A 39 21.30 8.80 15.65
N HIS A 40 20.50 7.91 16.23
CA HIS A 40 20.58 6.50 15.90
C HIS A 40 20.12 6.25 14.44
N PRO A 41 20.82 5.41 13.64
CA PRO A 41 20.47 5.18 12.23
C PRO A 41 19.04 4.69 12.00
N SER A 42 18.47 3.93 12.94
CA SER A 42 17.07 3.47 12.84
C SER A 42 16.07 4.62 12.91
N TYR A 43 16.33 5.65 13.71
CA TYR A 43 15.47 6.83 13.80
C TYR A 43 15.57 7.67 12.52
N GLU A 44 16.78 7.86 12.01
CA GLU A 44 16.97 8.55 10.73
C GLU A 44 16.22 7.84 9.60
N ARG A 45 16.36 6.51 9.49
CA ARG A 45 15.62 5.70 8.51
C ARG A 45 14.11 5.85 8.65
N TYR A 46 13.60 5.79 9.88
CA TYR A 46 12.17 5.97 10.16
C TYR A 46 11.66 7.35 9.70
N MET A 47 12.41 8.42 9.97
CA MET A 47 12.03 9.78 9.61
C MET A 47 12.12 10.02 8.10
N VAL A 48 13.11 9.43 7.42
CA VAL A 48 13.18 9.42 5.95
C VAL A 48 11.98 8.67 5.36
N HIS A 49 11.63 7.50 5.90
CA HIS A 49 10.45 6.74 5.46
C HIS A 49 9.15 7.53 5.64
N LYS A 50 9.02 8.36 6.69
CA LYS A 50 7.86 9.24 6.84
C LYS A 50 7.73 10.23 5.67
N VAL A 51 8.83 10.86 5.26
CA VAL A 51 8.84 11.76 4.11
C VAL A 51 8.51 11.01 2.82
N MET A 52 9.07 9.81 2.64
CA MET A 52 8.76 8.96 1.49
C MET A 52 7.30 8.51 1.44
N ASN A 53 6.69 8.20 2.59
CA ASN A 53 5.27 7.85 2.66
C ASN A 53 4.37 9.03 2.30
N ASP A 54 4.68 10.22 2.83
CA ASP A 54 3.97 11.47 2.51
C ASP A 54 4.06 11.80 1.02
N LEU A 55 5.26 11.68 0.43
CA LEU A 55 5.47 11.80 -1.01
C LEU A 55 4.59 10.80 -1.78
N LYS A 56 4.67 9.51 -1.45
CA LYS A 56 3.90 8.45 -2.10
C LYS A 56 2.39 8.70 -2.03
N GLU A 57 1.89 9.14 -0.88
CA GLU A 57 0.46 9.43 -0.67
C GLU A 57 0.03 10.68 -1.44
N SER A 58 0.92 11.68 -1.57
CA SER A 58 0.63 12.93 -2.27
C SER A 58 0.61 12.74 -3.79
N VAL A 59 1.65 12.13 -4.36
CA VAL A 59 1.89 12.10 -5.82
C VAL A 59 1.65 10.75 -6.47
N GLY A 60 1.63 9.65 -5.72
CA GLY A 60 1.50 8.30 -6.28
C GLY A 60 0.14 8.10 -6.97
N ARG A 61 0.15 7.53 -8.17
CA ARG A 61 -1.06 7.33 -8.99
C ARG A 61 -1.00 5.99 -9.71
N VAL A 62 -2.14 5.34 -9.85
CA VAL A 62 -2.28 4.10 -10.62
C VAL A 62 -2.72 4.46 -12.03
N SER A 63 -2.06 3.88 -13.03
CA SER A 63 -2.44 4.05 -14.44
C SER A 63 -3.65 3.19 -14.78
N GLU A 64 -4.55 3.68 -15.64
CA GLU A 64 -5.72 2.93 -16.11
C GLU A 64 -5.38 1.75 -17.04
N SER A 65 -4.21 1.81 -17.66
CA SER A 65 -3.66 0.77 -18.53
C SER A 65 -2.23 0.46 -18.14
N ASN A 66 -1.66 -0.57 -18.74
CA ASN A 66 -0.26 -0.94 -18.56
C ASN A 66 0.64 0.28 -18.72
N PHE A 67 1.41 0.56 -17.69
CA PHE A 67 2.29 1.72 -17.66
C PHE A 67 3.66 1.34 -18.22
N GLU A 68 4.08 2.08 -19.26
CA GLU A 68 5.42 2.02 -19.81
C GLU A 68 6.05 3.41 -19.73
N GLU A 69 7.20 3.49 -19.06
CA GLU A 69 7.85 4.77 -18.72
C GLU A 69 8.20 5.58 -19.98
N LEU A 70 8.78 4.93 -21.01
CA LEU A 70 9.19 5.57 -22.26
C LEU A 70 8.00 6.09 -23.07
N ALA A 71 6.87 5.38 -23.06
CA ALA A 71 5.64 5.81 -23.74
C ALA A 71 4.92 6.95 -23.00
N SER A 72 5.27 7.16 -21.73
CA SER A 72 4.57 8.08 -20.82
C SER A 72 5.36 9.35 -20.50
N ILE A 73 6.45 9.63 -21.21
CA ILE A 73 7.32 10.80 -20.97
C ILE A 73 6.56 12.12 -21.17
N SER A 74 5.50 12.12 -21.99
CA SER A 74 4.66 13.29 -22.24
C SER A 74 3.71 13.64 -21.09
N ILE A 75 3.58 12.78 -20.06
CA ILE A 75 2.75 13.06 -18.90
C ILE A 75 3.35 14.22 -18.10
N PRO A 76 2.60 15.31 -17.83
CA PRO A 76 3.10 16.45 -17.08
C PRO A 76 3.60 16.08 -15.68
N SER A 77 4.72 16.69 -15.26
CA SER A 77 5.21 16.61 -13.89
C SER A 77 4.28 17.33 -12.92
N VAL A 78 4.33 16.90 -11.66
CA VAL A 78 3.70 17.60 -10.53
C VAL A 78 4.77 18.00 -9.54
N GLU A 79 4.63 19.19 -8.96
CA GLU A 79 5.52 19.66 -7.91
C GLU A 79 5.15 19.00 -6.58
N TYR A 80 6.17 18.61 -5.80
CA TYR A 80 6.04 18.20 -4.42
C TYR A 80 7.09 18.88 -3.56
N GLU A 81 6.69 19.30 -2.36
CA GLU A 81 7.57 20.01 -1.44
C GLU A 81 8.25 19.04 -0.47
N LEU A 82 9.52 18.72 -0.72
CA LEU A 82 10.38 18.05 0.24
C LEU A 82 10.78 19.00 1.38
N PRO A 83 11.22 18.47 2.54
CA PRO A 83 11.74 19.28 3.63
C PRO A 83 12.82 20.27 3.17
N ASN A 84 13.69 19.85 2.25
CA ASN A 84 14.84 20.58 1.73
C ASN A 84 14.62 21.30 0.39
N GLY A 85 13.43 21.27 -0.21
CA GLY A 85 13.17 21.98 -1.48
C GLY A 85 12.00 21.40 -2.27
N ILE A 86 11.71 21.96 -3.43
CA ILE A 86 10.65 21.48 -4.32
C ILE A 86 11.25 20.48 -5.33
N ILE A 87 10.49 19.44 -5.64
CA ILE A 87 10.83 18.44 -6.66
C ILE A 87 9.72 18.32 -7.68
N GLU A 88 10.11 18.04 -8.92
CA GLU A 88 9.19 17.66 -9.97
C GLU A 88 9.13 16.14 -10.11
N VAL A 89 7.92 15.60 -9.96
CA VAL A 89 7.61 14.18 -10.11
C VAL A 89 6.81 13.97 -11.40
N GLY A 90 7.47 13.39 -12.39
CA GLY A 90 6.91 13.09 -13.72
C GLY A 90 6.10 11.79 -13.76
N SER A 91 6.26 11.05 -14.85
CA SER A 91 5.62 9.76 -15.07
C SER A 91 6.10 8.67 -14.09
N GLU A 92 7.23 8.86 -13.40
CA GLU A 92 7.72 7.92 -12.39
C GLU A 92 6.72 7.67 -11.25
N ARG A 93 5.75 8.57 -11.03
CA ARG A 93 4.69 8.40 -10.02
C ARG A 93 3.77 7.22 -10.25
N PHE A 94 3.78 6.64 -11.45
CA PHE A 94 3.01 5.45 -11.84
C PHE A 94 3.81 4.15 -11.76
N SER A 95 5.14 4.22 -11.66
CA SER A 95 6.03 3.06 -11.70
C SER A 95 5.82 2.08 -10.55
N VAL A 96 5.76 2.57 -9.30
CA VAL A 96 5.59 1.71 -8.12
C VAL A 96 4.21 1.05 -8.09
N PRO A 97 3.10 1.77 -8.34
CA PRO A 97 1.80 1.14 -8.42
C PRO A 97 1.70 0.12 -9.57
N GLU A 98 2.40 0.34 -10.69
CA GLU A 98 2.43 -0.63 -11.78
C GLU A 98 3.04 -1.97 -11.35
N CYS A 99 4.05 -1.98 -10.47
CA CYS A 99 4.59 -3.23 -9.93
C CYS A 99 3.57 -4.09 -9.15
N LEU A 100 2.46 -3.50 -8.68
CA LEU A 100 1.38 -4.25 -8.02
C LEU A 100 0.51 -5.02 -9.02
N PHE A 101 0.43 -4.54 -10.27
CA PHE A 101 -0.36 -5.18 -11.33
C PHE A 101 0.54 -6.02 -12.23
N HIS A 102 1.72 -5.52 -12.57
CA HIS A 102 2.72 -6.20 -13.38
C HIS A 102 4.07 -6.18 -12.65
N PRO A 103 4.38 -7.21 -11.84
CA PRO A 103 5.62 -7.27 -11.06
C PRO A 103 6.88 -7.57 -11.90
N LYS A 104 6.91 -7.12 -13.16
CA LYS A 104 8.05 -7.28 -14.08
C LYS A 104 9.28 -6.56 -13.50
N GLY A 105 10.42 -7.23 -13.46
CA GLY A 105 11.67 -6.64 -12.97
C GLY A 105 11.76 -6.47 -11.44
N LEU A 106 10.81 -7.00 -10.66
CA LEU A 106 11.02 -7.33 -9.24
C LEU A 106 11.85 -8.62 -9.16
N HIS A 107 13.08 -8.58 -9.67
CA HIS A 107 14.02 -9.69 -9.59
C HIS A 107 14.72 -9.68 -8.22
N ASP A 108 14.10 -10.31 -7.25
CA ASP A 108 14.84 -11.04 -6.23
C ASP A 108 14.12 -12.36 -5.91
N GLN A 109 14.24 -13.31 -6.84
CA GLN A 109 13.85 -14.71 -6.62
C GLN A 109 14.83 -15.44 -5.69
N SER A 110 15.90 -14.79 -5.23
CA SER A 110 16.91 -15.43 -4.35
C SER A 110 16.55 -15.36 -2.86
N GLN A 111 15.62 -14.48 -2.46
CA GLN A 111 15.18 -14.35 -1.06
C GLN A 111 13.76 -14.84 -0.79
N ILE A 112 12.96 -15.06 -1.82
CA ILE A 112 11.63 -15.68 -1.71
C ILE A 112 11.77 -17.05 -2.36
N GLY A 113 11.98 -18.09 -1.56
CA GLY A 113 12.30 -19.46 -2.01
C GLY A 113 11.15 -20.19 -2.74
N GLY A 114 10.58 -19.58 -3.77
CA GLY A 114 9.56 -20.16 -4.64
C GLY A 114 9.97 -20.03 -6.10
N GLU A 115 9.88 -21.13 -6.84
CA GLU A 115 10.12 -21.20 -8.30
C GLU A 115 9.02 -20.49 -9.12
N GLU A 116 7.92 -20.10 -8.48
CA GLU A 116 6.77 -19.49 -9.13
C GLU A 116 7.01 -18.00 -9.48
N PRO A 117 6.58 -17.55 -10.67
CA PRO A 117 6.65 -16.14 -11.04
C PRO A 117 5.78 -15.29 -10.10
N LEU A 118 6.23 -14.06 -9.84
CA LEU A 118 5.44 -13.09 -9.09
C LEU A 118 4.15 -12.78 -9.87
N MET A 119 3.02 -12.86 -9.19
CA MET A 119 1.70 -12.58 -9.75
C MET A 119 1.25 -11.14 -9.43
N GLY A 120 0.54 -10.53 -10.37
CA GLY A 120 -0.17 -9.28 -10.15
C GLY A 120 -1.32 -9.43 -9.17
N LEU A 121 -1.74 -8.33 -8.55
CA LEU A 121 -2.84 -8.32 -7.57
C LEU A 121 -4.14 -8.90 -8.13
N HIS A 122 -4.48 -8.57 -9.37
CA HIS A 122 -5.69 -9.05 -10.05
C HIS A 122 -5.66 -10.57 -10.29
N GLU A 123 -4.50 -11.12 -10.65
CA GLU A 123 -4.29 -12.57 -10.79
C GLU A 123 -4.35 -13.27 -9.43
N LEU A 124 -3.80 -12.66 -8.37
CA LEU A 124 -3.90 -13.21 -7.00
C LEU A 124 -5.35 -13.29 -6.53
N VAL A 125 -6.18 -12.29 -6.83
CA VAL A 125 -7.62 -12.32 -6.52
C VAL A 125 -8.31 -13.47 -7.25
N GLN A 126 -8.05 -13.62 -8.56
CA GLN A 126 -8.62 -14.72 -9.35
C GLN A 126 -8.15 -16.10 -8.84
N LYS A 127 -6.86 -16.24 -8.55
CA LYS A 127 -6.26 -17.48 -8.01
C LYS A 127 -6.84 -17.83 -6.65
N SER A 128 -7.01 -16.86 -5.76
CA SER A 128 -7.66 -17.07 -4.46
C SER A 128 -9.08 -17.58 -4.62
N ALA A 129 -9.87 -16.99 -5.53
CA ALA A 129 -11.23 -17.46 -5.80
C ALA A 129 -11.23 -18.89 -6.40
N SER A 130 -10.22 -19.26 -7.17
CA SER A 130 -10.11 -20.60 -7.77
C SER A 130 -9.91 -21.72 -6.75
N PHE A 131 -9.37 -21.40 -5.57
CA PHE A 131 -9.25 -22.36 -4.46
C PHE A 131 -10.55 -22.61 -3.70
N CYS A 132 -11.59 -21.79 -3.94
CA CYS A 132 -12.91 -21.98 -3.36
C CYS A 132 -13.80 -22.87 -4.25
N ASP A 133 -14.85 -23.40 -3.64
CA ASP A 133 -15.90 -24.15 -4.34
C ASP A 133 -16.52 -23.33 -5.46
N VAL A 134 -16.88 -24.00 -6.57
CA VAL A 134 -17.33 -23.38 -7.82
C VAL A 134 -18.53 -22.46 -7.59
N GLU A 135 -19.44 -22.86 -6.70
CA GLU A 135 -20.64 -22.12 -6.33
C GLU A 135 -20.32 -20.79 -5.64
N ALA A 136 -19.27 -20.74 -4.82
CA ALA A 136 -18.88 -19.55 -4.07
C ALA A 136 -18.12 -18.53 -4.92
N ARG A 137 -17.41 -18.98 -5.97
CA ARG A 137 -16.50 -18.11 -6.77
C ARG A 137 -17.19 -16.89 -7.35
N ARG A 138 -18.40 -17.08 -7.87
CA ARG A 138 -19.20 -15.98 -8.45
C ARG A 138 -19.46 -14.90 -7.41
N ASP A 139 -19.90 -15.32 -6.23
CA ASP A 139 -20.30 -14.38 -5.18
C ASP A 139 -19.07 -13.70 -4.55
N LEU A 140 -17.94 -14.40 -4.44
CA LEU A 140 -16.65 -13.81 -4.02
C LEU A 140 -16.16 -12.73 -5.00
N LEU A 141 -16.09 -13.06 -6.30
CA LEU A 141 -15.61 -12.12 -7.33
C LEU A 141 -16.57 -10.96 -7.58
N SER A 142 -17.86 -11.14 -7.27
CA SER A 142 -18.86 -10.06 -7.37
C SER A 142 -18.81 -9.07 -6.20
N ASN A 143 -18.11 -9.41 -5.10
CA ASN A 143 -18.06 -8.64 -3.86
C ASN A 143 -16.63 -8.47 -3.34
N VAL A 144 -15.71 -8.02 -4.20
CA VAL A 144 -14.32 -7.79 -3.81
C VAL A 144 -14.25 -6.53 -2.94
N VAL A 145 -13.92 -6.69 -1.66
CA VAL A 145 -13.73 -5.57 -0.73
C VAL A 145 -12.25 -5.21 -0.64
N VAL A 146 -11.93 -3.96 -0.92
CA VAL A 146 -10.55 -3.44 -0.87
C VAL A 146 -10.32 -2.66 0.42
N CYS A 147 -9.21 -2.98 1.08
CA CYS A 147 -8.77 -2.33 2.31
C CYS A 147 -7.25 -2.10 2.32
N GLY A 148 -6.77 -1.32 3.29
CA GLY A 148 -5.35 -1.07 3.52
C GLY A 148 -4.82 0.18 2.81
N GLY A 149 -3.72 0.74 3.35
CA GLY A 149 -3.24 2.07 2.95
C GLY A 149 -2.79 2.21 1.49
N THR A 150 -2.23 1.15 0.88
CA THR A 150 -1.82 1.20 -0.53
C THR A 150 -3.00 1.38 -1.49
N SER A 151 -4.19 0.89 -1.11
CA SER A 151 -5.41 1.06 -1.91
C SER A 151 -5.92 2.50 -1.99
N MET A 152 -5.34 3.41 -1.20
CA MET A 152 -5.70 4.84 -1.19
C MET A 152 -5.09 5.62 -2.36
N MET A 153 -4.16 5.01 -3.12
CA MET A 153 -3.63 5.62 -4.34
C MET A 153 -4.77 5.86 -5.35
N THR A 154 -4.80 7.05 -5.94
CA THR A 154 -5.81 7.39 -6.94
C THR A 154 -5.73 6.47 -8.15
N GLY A 155 -6.88 5.99 -8.64
CA GLY A 155 -6.97 5.07 -9.77
C GLY A 155 -6.87 3.58 -9.40
N PHE A 156 -6.60 3.25 -8.12
CA PHE A 156 -6.37 1.87 -7.69
C PHE A 156 -7.61 0.98 -7.87
N ILE A 157 -8.78 1.47 -7.47
CA ILE A 157 -10.02 0.71 -7.51
C ILE A 157 -10.45 0.47 -8.97
N GLU A 158 -10.34 1.51 -9.79
CA GLU A 158 -10.69 1.49 -11.20
C GLU A 158 -9.80 0.52 -11.98
N ARG A 159 -8.48 0.59 -11.76
CA ARG A 159 -7.54 -0.34 -12.38
C ARG A 159 -7.77 -1.78 -11.93
N LEU A 160 -7.92 -2.01 -10.63
CA LEU A 160 -8.15 -3.36 -10.10
C LEU A 160 -9.46 -3.96 -10.64
N GLN A 161 -10.53 -3.17 -10.67
CA GLN A 161 -11.81 -3.59 -11.23
C GLN A 161 -11.67 -3.98 -12.71
N LYS A 162 -10.99 -3.15 -13.50
CA LYS A 162 -10.77 -3.39 -14.94
C LYS A 162 -9.95 -4.66 -15.19
N GLU A 163 -8.86 -4.87 -14.45
CA GLU A 163 -7.99 -6.03 -14.60
C GLU A 163 -8.68 -7.33 -14.18
N ILE A 164 -9.40 -7.34 -13.06
CA ILE A 164 -10.15 -8.55 -12.66
C ILE A 164 -11.28 -8.82 -13.66
N PHE A 165 -11.96 -7.78 -14.15
CA PHE A 165 -12.99 -7.92 -15.17
C PHE A 165 -12.43 -8.55 -16.45
N ALA A 166 -11.22 -8.18 -16.87
CA ALA A 166 -10.56 -8.78 -18.04
C ALA A 166 -10.22 -10.27 -17.85
N LEU A 167 -9.99 -10.71 -16.61
CA LEU A 167 -9.70 -12.11 -16.27
C LEU A 167 -10.94 -12.98 -16.04
N THR A 168 -12.13 -12.41 -16.05
CA THR A 168 -13.36 -13.13 -15.70
C THR A 168 -14.43 -12.97 -16.77
N SER A 169 -15.25 -14.02 -16.95
CA SER A 169 -16.42 -13.98 -17.83
C SER A 169 -17.68 -13.49 -17.11
N LEU A 170 -17.54 -12.92 -15.91
CA LEU A 170 -18.66 -12.45 -15.11
C LEU A 170 -19.27 -11.16 -15.68
N ASN A 171 -20.59 -11.17 -15.84
CA ASN A 171 -21.35 -10.00 -16.30
C ASN A 171 -21.46 -8.88 -15.25
N ARG A 172 -21.15 -9.18 -13.98
CA ARG A 172 -21.26 -8.24 -12.87
C ARG A 172 -20.10 -8.45 -11.90
N LEU A 173 -19.18 -7.50 -11.88
CA LEU A 173 -18.10 -7.41 -10.91
C LEU A 173 -18.20 -6.06 -10.20
N ARG A 174 -18.00 -6.06 -8.87
CA ARG A 174 -17.97 -4.85 -8.08
C ARG A 174 -16.79 -4.88 -7.12
N VAL A 175 -15.89 -3.93 -7.28
CA VAL A 175 -14.86 -3.63 -6.29
C VAL A 175 -15.43 -2.57 -5.34
N ILE A 176 -15.52 -2.92 -4.07
CA ILE A 176 -16.08 -2.09 -3.01
C ILE A 176 -14.94 -1.56 -2.16
N ALA A 177 -14.92 -0.27 -1.90
CA ALA A 177 -13.99 0.34 -0.96
C ALA A 177 -14.75 1.32 -0.05
N PRO A 178 -14.34 1.46 1.22
CA PRO A 178 -14.84 2.52 2.10
C PRO A 178 -14.68 3.91 1.47
N ASN A 179 -15.61 4.82 1.75
CA ASN A 179 -15.59 6.17 1.18
C ASN A 179 -14.53 7.06 1.84
N SER A 180 -14.18 6.80 3.11
CA SER A 180 -13.20 7.57 3.86
C SER A 180 -11.82 6.91 3.85
N ASN A 181 -10.76 7.70 3.64
CA ASN A 181 -9.38 7.22 3.75
C ASN A 181 -9.05 6.71 5.16
N VAL A 182 -9.67 7.30 6.20
CA VAL A 182 -9.52 6.83 7.59
C VAL A 182 -10.10 5.42 7.72
N GLU A 183 -11.28 5.18 7.16
CA GLU A 183 -11.89 3.85 7.18
C GLU A 183 -11.08 2.83 6.40
N LYS A 184 -10.50 3.19 5.24
CA LYS A 184 -9.60 2.30 4.49
C LYS A 184 -8.34 1.93 5.28
N HIS A 185 -7.77 2.88 6.01
CA HIS A 185 -6.55 2.69 6.78
C HIS A 185 -6.79 1.84 8.04
N PHE A 186 -7.93 2.04 8.71
CA PHE A 186 -8.27 1.38 9.97
C PHE A 186 -9.38 0.32 9.83
N SER A 187 -9.67 -0.17 8.62
CA SER A 187 -10.81 -1.06 8.37
C SER A 187 -10.79 -2.33 9.22
N ALA A 188 -9.63 -2.96 9.36
CA ALA A 188 -9.46 -4.16 10.18
C ALA A 188 -9.71 -3.86 11.67
N TRP A 189 -9.22 -2.71 12.15
CA TRP A 189 -9.43 -2.26 13.52
C TRP A 189 -10.91 -1.92 13.78
N LEU A 190 -11.57 -1.23 12.85
CA LEU A 190 -13.00 -0.94 12.91
C LEU A 190 -13.83 -2.22 12.94
N GLY A 191 -13.51 -3.20 12.09
CA GLY A 191 -14.14 -4.52 12.11
C GLY A 191 -13.98 -5.22 13.45
N GLY A 192 -12.78 -5.19 14.04
CA GLY A 192 -12.52 -5.71 15.38
C GLY A 192 -13.30 -4.98 16.48
N SER A 193 -13.41 -3.65 16.41
CA SER A 193 -14.19 -2.85 17.36
C SER A 193 -15.68 -3.17 17.31
N ILE A 194 -16.24 -3.37 16.11
CA ILE A 194 -17.64 -3.77 15.94
C ILE A 194 -17.83 -5.16 16.54
N LEU A 195 -16.99 -6.12 16.13
CA LEU A 195 -17.07 -7.52 16.56
C LEU A 195 -16.90 -7.69 18.07
N GLY A 196 -16.01 -6.92 18.71
CA GLY A 196 -15.86 -6.89 20.17
C GLY A 196 -17.03 -6.25 20.92
N SER A 197 -17.87 -5.46 20.23
CA SER A 197 -19.06 -4.83 20.81
C SER A 197 -20.33 -5.68 20.62
N LEU A 198 -20.28 -6.74 19.81
CA LEU A 198 -21.40 -7.64 19.59
C LEU A 198 -21.51 -8.68 20.70
N GLY A 199 -22.63 -8.66 21.44
CA GLY A 199 -22.90 -9.62 22.52
C GLY A 199 -22.88 -11.09 22.06
N SER A 200 -23.28 -11.36 20.81
CA SER A 200 -23.21 -12.71 20.23
C SER A 200 -21.79 -13.25 20.13
N PHE A 201 -20.78 -12.38 20.03
CA PHE A 201 -19.38 -12.79 19.89
C PHE A 201 -18.73 -13.12 21.24
N GLN A 202 -19.36 -12.77 22.37
CA GLN A 202 -18.83 -13.07 23.71
C GLN A 202 -18.69 -14.58 23.95
N GLN A 203 -19.52 -15.39 23.30
CA GLN A 203 -19.47 -16.86 23.41
C GLN A 203 -18.15 -17.44 22.85
N LEU A 204 -17.50 -16.72 21.94
CA LEU A 204 -16.23 -17.10 21.33
C LEU A 204 -15.02 -16.57 22.11
N TRP A 205 -15.24 -15.74 23.14
CA TRP A 205 -14.15 -15.23 23.97
C TRP A 205 -13.59 -16.35 24.83
N ILE A 206 -12.30 -16.23 25.14
CA ILE A 206 -11.59 -17.14 26.03
C ILE A 206 -11.27 -16.36 27.29
N SER A 207 -11.81 -16.80 28.42
CA SER A 207 -11.50 -16.17 29.71
C SER A 207 -10.09 -16.58 30.17
N LYS A 208 -9.52 -15.80 31.08
CA LYS A 208 -8.23 -16.13 31.70
C LYS A 208 -8.29 -17.46 32.46
N GLU A 209 -9.42 -17.75 33.10
CA GLU A 209 -9.66 -19.00 33.85
C GLU A 209 -9.74 -20.19 32.89
N GLU A 210 -10.54 -20.08 31.83
CA GLU A 210 -10.66 -21.13 30.82
C GLU A 210 -9.31 -21.43 30.16
N TYR A 211 -8.52 -20.39 29.84
CA TYR A 211 -7.18 -20.60 29.30
C TYR A 211 -6.21 -21.22 30.32
N GLY A 212 -6.34 -20.89 31.61
CA GLY A 212 -5.55 -21.49 32.68
C GLY A 212 -5.80 -22.99 32.83
N GLU A 213 -7.04 -23.43 32.64
CA GLU A 213 -7.44 -24.84 32.75
C GLU A 213 -7.09 -25.67 31.50
N PHE A 214 -7.40 -25.15 30.32
CA PHE A 214 -7.34 -25.91 29.07
C PHE A 214 -6.17 -25.52 28.16
N GLY A 215 -5.48 -24.43 28.46
CA GLY A 215 -4.31 -23.96 27.73
C GLY A 215 -4.59 -23.71 26.25
N LYS A 216 -3.57 -23.99 25.42
CA LYS A 216 -3.62 -23.76 23.96
C LYS A 216 -4.74 -24.55 23.27
N GLY A 217 -5.06 -25.77 23.72
CA GLY A 217 -6.05 -26.64 23.07
C GLY A 217 -7.45 -26.03 23.03
N LEU A 218 -7.76 -25.12 23.95
CA LEU A 218 -9.01 -24.37 23.94
C LEU A 218 -9.12 -23.40 22.76
N VAL A 219 -8.01 -22.79 22.35
CA VAL A 219 -7.98 -21.82 21.23
C VAL A 219 -8.36 -22.52 19.94
N GLU A 220 -7.76 -23.68 19.67
CA GLU A 220 -8.05 -24.49 18.48
C GLU A 220 -9.51 -24.99 18.45
N ARG A 221 -10.15 -25.16 19.61
CA ARG A 221 -11.55 -25.58 19.72
C ARG A 221 -12.56 -24.44 19.53
N LYS A 222 -12.26 -23.24 20.06
CA LYS A 222 -13.17 -22.08 20.01
C LYS A 222 -12.97 -21.20 18.77
N ALA A 223 -11.80 -21.22 18.15
CA ALA A 223 -11.46 -20.43 16.95
C ALA A 223 -10.93 -21.35 15.83
N PRO A 224 -11.81 -22.08 15.13
CA PRO A 224 -11.46 -22.97 14.01
C PRO A 224 -11.07 -22.22 12.73
#